data_AF-A0AAW2JXL5-F1
#
_entry.id   AF-A0AAW2JXL5-F1
#
_cell.length_a   1.000
_cell.length_b   1.000
_cell.length_c   1.000
_cell.angle_alpha   90.00
_cell.angle_beta   90.00
_cell.angle_gamma   90.00
#
_symmetry.space_group_name_H-M   'P 1'
#
loop_
_entity.id
_entity.type
_entity.pdbx_description
1 polymer ?
#
loop_
_entity_poly.entity_id
_entity_poly.type
_entity_poly.pdbx_seq_one_letter_code
_entity_poly.pdbx_strand_id
1 'polypeptide(L)'
;MDGVAMDGAPPVLDDGFPASRLFIQGYSYTYDDVIFLPHYIDLPTDAVSLSTKLSRRVSLATPCVSSPMDIVTESSMAASMASLGAIVRVSEYTTKSSVSLPARYSFDDVAGYLAKEKLDFVPLVRDNGEEGEEIVNLVASDDVERTQGFPKLGLP
;
A
#
# COMPACT_ATOMS: atom_id res chain seq x y z
N MET A 1 -65.92 24.06 -16.07
CA MET A 1 -65.65 23.96 -14.63
C MET A 1 -65.67 22.47 -14.37
N ASP A 2 -64.56 21.73 -14.37
CA ASP A 2 -63.25 22.07 -13.79
C ASP A 2 -62.08 21.65 -14.69
N GLY A 3 -61.18 22.60 -14.94
CA GLY A 3 -59.92 22.35 -15.63
C GLY A 3 -58.91 21.77 -14.66
N VAL A 4 -58.63 20.48 -14.80
CA VAL A 4 -57.51 19.85 -14.09
C VAL A 4 -56.23 20.29 -14.78
N ALA A 5 -55.43 21.06 -14.06
CA ALA A 5 -54.09 21.47 -14.47
C ALA A 5 -53.29 20.23 -14.87
N MET A 6 -52.92 20.15 -16.14
CA MET A 6 -51.84 19.28 -16.61
C MET A 6 -50.54 19.90 -16.09
N ASP A 7 -50.22 19.59 -14.84
CA ASP A 7 -48.94 19.94 -14.24
C ASP A 7 -47.85 19.22 -15.06
N GLY A 8 -46.99 20.01 -15.70
CA GLY A 8 -46.06 19.60 -16.75
C GLY A 8 -44.85 18.83 -16.25
N ALA A 9 -45.03 17.84 -15.38
CA ALA A 9 -44.00 16.88 -15.06
C ALA A 9 -44.01 15.77 -16.12
N PRO A 10 -42.89 15.46 -16.79
CA PRO A 10 -42.83 14.29 -17.66
C PRO A 10 -43.22 13.05 -16.83
N PRO A 11 -43.98 12.09 -17.40
CA PRO A 11 -44.30 10.87 -16.70
C PRO A 11 -42.99 10.24 -16.24
N VAL A 12 -42.90 9.94 -14.94
CA VAL A 12 -41.76 9.21 -14.39
C VAL A 12 -41.77 7.85 -15.08
N LEU A 13 -40.88 7.66 -16.05
CA LEU A 13 -40.64 6.38 -16.68
C LEU A 13 -40.02 5.48 -15.60
N ASP A 14 -40.86 4.65 -14.99
CA ASP A 14 -40.46 3.59 -14.06
C ASP A 14 -39.83 2.45 -14.88
N ASP A 15 -38.71 2.75 -15.54
CA ASP A 15 -37.92 1.82 -16.33
C ASP A 15 -36.63 1.47 -15.58
N GLY A 16 -36.40 0.18 -15.38
CA GLY A 16 -35.29 -0.37 -14.61
C GLY A 16 -35.63 -0.82 -13.18
N PHE A 17 -34.65 -1.49 -12.56
CA PHE A 17 -34.74 -1.95 -11.16
C PHE A 17 -33.77 -1.15 -10.29
N PRO A 18 -34.25 -0.54 -9.18
CA PRO A 18 -33.35 0.10 -8.23
C PRO A 18 -32.47 -0.96 -7.55
N ALA A 19 -31.21 -0.60 -7.27
CA ALA A 19 -30.23 -1.49 -6.65
C ALA A 19 -30.73 -2.13 -5.35
N SER A 20 -31.51 -1.39 -4.55
CA SER A 20 -32.13 -1.91 -3.33
C SER A 20 -33.11 -3.06 -3.60
N ARG A 21 -33.92 -3.00 -4.66
CA ARG A 21 -34.77 -4.14 -5.03
C ARG A 21 -33.95 -5.27 -5.62
N LEU A 22 -32.95 -4.96 -6.45
CA LEU A 22 -32.16 -5.96 -7.15
C LEU A 22 -31.38 -6.85 -6.16
N PHE A 23 -30.69 -6.25 -5.18
CA PHE A 23 -29.81 -6.98 -4.25
C PHE A 23 -30.50 -7.59 -3.02
N ILE A 24 -31.79 -7.32 -2.77
CA ILE A 24 -32.54 -7.87 -1.62
C ILE A 24 -33.24 -9.22 -1.94
N GLN A 25 -33.31 -9.60 -3.22
CA GLN A 25 -34.08 -10.77 -3.67
C GLN A 25 -33.47 -12.14 -3.30
N GLY A 26 -32.30 -12.18 -2.65
CA GLY A 26 -31.65 -13.42 -2.22
C GLY A 26 -30.86 -14.14 -3.32
N TYR A 27 -30.66 -13.50 -4.47
CA TYR A 27 -29.77 -13.96 -5.54
C TYR A 27 -28.42 -13.25 -5.45
N SER A 28 -27.35 -13.97 -5.82
CA SER A 28 -26.02 -13.40 -6.02
C SER A 28 -25.84 -12.99 -7.47
N TYR A 29 -25.37 -11.75 -7.70
CA TYR A 29 -25.06 -11.24 -9.03
C TYR A 29 -23.56 -10.98 -9.15
N THR A 30 -23.02 -11.21 -10.34
CA THR A 30 -21.66 -10.82 -10.74
C THR A 30 -21.71 -9.57 -11.61
N TYR A 31 -20.55 -9.00 -11.96
CA TYR A 31 -20.50 -7.80 -12.79
C TYR A 31 -21.07 -8.01 -14.20
N ASP A 32 -21.05 -9.24 -14.71
CA ASP A 32 -21.58 -9.57 -16.04
C ASP A 32 -23.11 -9.71 -16.05
N ASP A 33 -23.75 -9.82 -14.88
CA ASP A 33 -25.19 -10.04 -14.77
C ASP A 33 -26.01 -8.74 -14.73
N VAL A 34 -25.36 -7.58 -14.60
CA VAL A 34 -26.02 -6.29 -14.39
C VAL A 34 -25.47 -5.22 -15.33
N ILE A 35 -26.36 -4.32 -15.78
CA ILE A 35 -25.98 -3.16 -16.59
C ILE A 35 -26.63 -1.90 -16.03
N PHE A 36 -25.99 -0.75 -16.25
CA PHE A 36 -26.56 0.53 -15.90
C PHE A 36 -27.37 1.09 -17.07
N LEU A 37 -28.59 1.54 -16.77
CA LEU A 37 -29.38 2.31 -17.74
C LEU A 37 -28.78 3.72 -17.83
N PRO A 38 -28.45 4.21 -19.04
CA PRO A 38 -27.95 5.57 -19.20
C PRO A 38 -29.04 6.58 -18.86
N HIS A 39 -28.62 7.74 -18.38
CA HIS A 39 -29.51 8.85 -18.09
C HIS A 39 -29.03 10.13 -18.77
N TYR A 40 -29.79 11.22 -18.61
CA TYR A 40 -29.41 12.52 -19.12
C TYR A 40 -28.08 13.01 -18.50
N ILE A 41 -27.22 13.58 -19.33
CA ILE A 41 -25.90 14.13 -18.95
C ILE A 41 -25.85 15.58 -19.41
N ASP A 42 -25.61 16.51 -18.48
CA ASP A 42 -25.49 17.96 -18.73
C ASP A 42 -24.07 18.49 -18.49
N LEU A 43 -23.12 17.61 -18.17
CA LEU A 43 -21.76 17.94 -17.77
C LEU A 43 -20.72 17.30 -18.70
N PRO A 44 -19.58 17.98 -18.93
CA PRO A 44 -18.47 17.41 -19.68
C PRO A 44 -17.75 16.35 -18.84
N THR A 45 -17.10 15.39 -19.50
CA THR A 45 -16.42 14.26 -18.85
C THR A 45 -15.34 14.71 -17.84
N ASP A 46 -14.63 15.80 -18.12
CA ASP A 46 -13.56 16.32 -17.25
C ASP A 46 -14.08 16.97 -15.95
N ALA A 47 -15.39 17.30 -15.89
CA ALA A 47 -16.00 17.85 -14.68
C ALA A 47 -16.42 16.75 -13.68
N VAL A 48 -16.27 15.47 -14.03
CA VAL A 48 -16.62 14.35 -13.16
C VAL A 48 -15.57 14.21 -12.05
N SER A 49 -16.01 14.35 -10.79
CA SER A 49 -15.13 14.15 -9.64
C SER A 49 -14.92 12.66 -9.35
N LEU A 50 -13.68 12.22 -9.39
CA LEU A 50 -13.25 10.86 -9.01
C LEU A 50 -12.79 10.77 -7.54
N SER A 51 -12.92 11.86 -6.78
CA SER A 51 -12.48 11.88 -5.38
C SER A 51 -13.30 10.92 -4.54
N THR A 52 -12.64 9.97 -3.87
CA THR A 52 -13.29 8.96 -3.03
C THR A 52 -12.61 8.82 -1.68
N LYS A 53 -13.29 8.21 -0.71
CA LYS A 53 -12.73 7.93 0.62
C LYS A 53 -12.50 6.43 0.76
N LEU A 54 -11.24 6.04 0.90
CA LEU A 54 -10.87 4.66 1.19
C LEU A 54 -11.18 4.30 2.64
N SER A 55 -10.96 5.24 3.57
CA SER A 55 -11.31 5.08 4.98
C SER A 55 -11.79 6.41 5.57
N ARG A 56 -12.23 6.39 6.84
CA ARG A 56 -12.67 7.61 7.56
C ARG A 56 -11.65 8.75 7.52
N ARG A 57 -10.35 8.43 7.48
CA ARG A 57 -9.25 9.41 7.54
C ARG A 57 -8.47 9.54 6.23
N VAL A 58 -8.76 8.70 5.23
CA VAL A 58 -7.95 8.59 4.03
C VAL A 58 -8.81 8.88 2.81
N SER A 59 -8.57 10.05 2.20
CA SER A 59 -9.16 10.48 0.93
C SER A 59 -8.20 10.24 -0.23
N LEU A 60 -8.77 9.83 -1.36
CA LEU A 60 -8.10 9.54 -2.63
C LEU A 60 -8.59 10.49 -3.71
N ALA A 61 -7.70 10.94 -4.57
CA ALA A 61 -8.08 11.71 -5.76
C ALA A 61 -8.70 10.80 -6.83
N THR A 62 -8.24 9.55 -6.89
CA THR A 62 -8.65 8.54 -7.88
C THR A 62 -9.01 7.24 -7.16
N PRO A 63 -10.13 6.57 -7.47
CA PRO A 63 -10.62 5.38 -6.77
C PRO A 63 -9.87 4.11 -7.20
N CYS A 64 -8.54 4.17 -7.27
CA CYS A 64 -7.69 3.06 -7.67
C CYS A 64 -6.77 2.68 -6.51
N VAL A 65 -6.69 1.38 -6.23
CA VAL A 65 -5.82 0.81 -5.19
C VAL A 65 -5.15 -0.43 -5.74
N SER A 66 -3.84 -0.56 -5.53
CA SER A 66 -3.12 -1.77 -5.91
C SER A 66 -3.32 -2.89 -4.89
N SER A 67 -3.33 -4.13 -5.38
CA SER A 67 -3.34 -5.32 -4.52
C SER A 67 -1.99 -5.45 -3.80
N PRO A 68 -1.96 -5.75 -2.49
CA PRO A 68 -0.72 -5.92 -1.72
C PRO A 68 -0.06 -7.29 -2.01
N MET A 69 0.24 -7.56 -3.28
CA MET A 69 0.91 -8.77 -3.77
C MET A 69 2.34 -8.44 -4.19
N ASP A 70 3.22 -9.43 -4.12
CA ASP A 70 4.67 -9.33 -4.32
C ASP A 70 5.00 -8.96 -5.76
N ILE A 71 4.31 -9.61 -6.69
CA ILE A 71 4.47 -9.39 -8.12
C ILE A 71 3.85 -8.07 -8.61
N VAL A 72 3.01 -7.44 -7.79
CA VAL A 72 2.30 -6.22 -8.19
C VAL A 72 2.93 -5.02 -7.51
N THR A 73 3.10 -5.07 -6.19
CA THR A 73 3.28 -3.89 -5.35
C THR A 73 4.66 -3.87 -4.72
N GLU A 74 5.63 -3.34 -5.46
CA GLU A 74 6.94 -2.94 -4.95
C GLU A 74 7.00 -1.43 -4.67
N SER A 75 8.12 -0.98 -4.11
CA SER A 75 8.37 0.44 -3.78
C SER A 75 8.25 1.37 -4.99
N SER A 76 8.70 0.92 -6.16
CA SER A 76 8.62 1.67 -7.42
C SER A 76 7.17 1.89 -7.87
N MET A 77 6.32 0.84 -7.82
CA MET A 77 4.90 0.96 -8.13
C MET A 77 4.19 1.86 -7.12
N ALA A 78 4.46 1.70 -5.82
CA ALA A 78 3.87 2.51 -4.78
C ALA A 78 4.14 4.02 -4.99
N ALA A 79 5.37 4.39 -5.36
CA ALA A 79 5.73 5.78 -5.65
C ALA A 79 4.98 6.34 -6.88
N SER A 80 4.89 5.54 -7.96
CA SER A 80 4.19 5.96 -9.17
C SER A 80 2.68 6.16 -8.95
N MET A 81 2.03 5.25 -8.22
CA MET A 81 0.60 5.33 -7.94
C MET A 81 0.27 6.45 -6.93
N ALA A 82 1.12 6.67 -5.93
CA ALA A 82 0.99 7.81 -5.04
C ALA A 82 1.04 9.15 -5.82
N SER A 83 1.89 9.23 -6.84
CA SER A 83 1.99 10.42 -7.71
C SER A 83 0.72 10.63 -8.55
N LEU A 84 0.00 9.56 -8.89
CA LEU A 84 -1.30 9.59 -9.57
C LEU A 84 -2.48 9.85 -8.62
N GLY A 85 -2.22 10.05 -7.33
CA GLY A 85 -3.26 10.28 -6.31
C GLY A 85 -4.02 9.01 -5.90
N ALA A 86 -3.45 7.84 -6.21
CA ALA A 86 -3.92 6.52 -5.78
C ALA A 86 -3.13 6.05 -4.54
N ILE A 87 -3.67 5.06 -3.82
CA ILE A 87 -2.97 4.46 -2.67
C ILE A 87 -2.52 3.05 -2.99
N VAL A 88 -1.36 2.72 -2.44
CA VAL A 88 -0.75 1.41 -2.54
C VAL A 88 -0.30 0.99 -1.15
N ARG A 89 -0.71 -0.20 -0.72
CA ARG A 89 -0.22 -0.80 0.53
C ARG A 89 0.95 -1.72 0.18
N VAL A 90 2.15 -1.31 0.56
CA VAL A 90 3.34 -2.16 0.46
C VAL A 90 3.19 -3.29 1.48
N SER A 91 3.47 -4.52 1.05
CA SER A 91 3.36 -5.68 1.92
C SER A 91 4.49 -5.72 2.95
N GLU A 92 4.19 -6.25 4.13
CA GLU A 92 5.10 -6.33 5.27
C GLU A 92 6.35 -7.19 5.00
N TYR A 93 6.28 -8.17 4.08
CA TYR A 93 7.47 -8.94 3.66
C TYR A 93 8.44 -8.13 2.77
N THR A 94 8.02 -7.00 2.20
CA THR A 94 8.88 -6.12 1.38
C THR A 94 9.67 -5.14 2.24
N THR A 95 9.18 -4.87 3.46
CA THR A 95 9.92 -4.12 4.47
C THR A 95 10.81 -5.08 5.26
N LYS A 96 12.07 -5.25 4.86
CA LYS A 96 13.06 -5.96 5.71
C LYS A 96 13.10 -5.25 7.07
N SER A 97 12.76 -5.98 8.13
CA SER A 97 12.80 -5.49 9.51
C SER A 97 14.23 -5.07 9.86
N SER A 98 14.39 -3.84 10.34
CA SER A 98 15.69 -3.35 10.83
C SER A 98 16.00 -4.04 12.17
N VAL A 99 16.67 -5.18 12.11
CA VAL A 99 17.22 -5.84 13.30
C VAL A 99 18.49 -5.11 13.70
N SER A 100 18.54 -4.55 14.91
CA SER A 100 19.75 -3.99 15.51
C SER A 100 20.46 -5.02 16.38
N LEU A 101 21.79 -4.98 16.42
CA LEU A 101 22.59 -5.78 17.35
C LEU A 101 23.34 -4.89 18.33
N PRO A 102 23.61 -5.35 19.57
CA PRO A 102 24.45 -4.63 20.50
C PRO A 102 25.89 -4.44 19.97
N ALA A 103 26.49 -3.28 20.22
CA ALA A 103 27.88 -2.97 19.84
C ALA A 103 28.95 -3.82 20.56
N ARG A 104 28.54 -4.76 21.43
CA ARG A 104 29.43 -5.69 22.13
C ARG A 104 29.73 -6.96 21.35
N TYR A 105 28.97 -7.25 20.29
CA TYR A 105 29.14 -8.46 19.49
C TYR A 105 30.44 -8.40 18.68
N SER A 106 31.12 -9.55 18.56
CA SER A 106 32.32 -9.67 17.72
C SER A 106 31.93 -9.77 16.25
N PHE A 107 32.87 -9.44 15.34
CA PHE A 107 32.62 -9.54 13.90
C PHE A 107 32.22 -10.94 13.44
N ASP A 108 32.72 -12.00 14.09
CA ASP A 108 32.37 -13.38 13.75
C ASP A 108 30.92 -13.71 14.16
N ASP A 109 30.45 -13.18 15.30
CA ASP A 109 29.07 -13.36 15.73
C ASP A 109 28.10 -12.58 14.85
N VAL A 110 28.47 -11.35 14.46
CA VAL A 110 27.69 -10.51 13.54
C VAL A 110 27.62 -11.19 12.16
N ALA A 111 28.73 -11.71 11.65
CA ALA A 111 28.78 -12.47 10.40
C ALA A 111 27.87 -13.71 10.44
N GLY A 112 27.90 -14.46 11.55
CA GLY A 112 26.99 -15.60 11.76
C GLY A 112 25.51 -15.18 11.78
N TYR A 113 25.21 -14.01 12.35
CA TYR A 113 23.85 -13.47 12.39
C TYR A 113 23.36 -13.02 11.01
N LEU A 114 24.19 -12.30 10.24
CA LEU A 114 23.87 -11.90 8.86
C LEU A 114 23.59 -13.13 7.97
N ALA A 115 24.42 -14.17 8.07
CA ALA A 115 24.27 -15.40 7.29
C ALA A 115 23.01 -16.20 7.67
N LYS A 116 22.66 -16.23 8.96
CA LYS A 116 21.47 -16.93 9.46
C LYS A 116 20.17 -16.25 9.04
N GLU A 117 20.10 -14.93 9.20
CA GLU A 117 18.88 -14.14 8.94
C GLU A 117 18.79 -13.63 7.49
N LYS A 118 19.81 -13.87 6.65
CA LYS A 118 19.92 -13.37 5.26
C LYS A 118 19.73 -11.85 5.16
N LEU A 119 20.39 -11.12 6.05
CA LEU A 119 20.38 -9.66 6.09
C LEU A 119 21.56 -9.10 5.29
N ASP A 120 21.35 -7.98 4.60
CA ASP A 120 22.39 -7.34 3.79
C ASP A 120 23.27 -6.43 4.66
N PHE A 121 22.70 -5.88 5.73
CA PHE A 121 23.40 -5.02 6.68
C PHE A 121 22.76 -5.11 8.06
N VAL A 122 23.55 -4.82 9.10
CA VAL A 122 23.09 -4.76 10.49
C VAL A 122 23.69 -3.54 11.19
N PRO A 123 22.87 -2.64 11.77
CA PRO A 123 23.35 -1.57 12.63
C PRO A 123 23.73 -2.11 14.01
N LEU A 124 24.92 -1.73 14.47
CA LEU A 124 25.42 -1.96 15.81
C LEU A 124 25.06 -0.77 16.70
N VAL A 125 24.30 -1.05 17.74
CA VAL A 125 23.74 -0.06 18.65
C VAL A 125 24.38 -0.20 20.03
N ARG A 126 24.75 0.92 20.63
CA ARG A 126 25.15 0.97 22.04
C ARG A 126 24.02 1.61 22.83
N ASP A 127 23.53 0.86 23.80
CA ASP A 127 22.56 1.36 24.77
C ASP A 127 23.32 2.18 25.84
N ASN A 128 23.09 3.48 25.85
CA ASN A 128 23.67 4.42 26.82
C ASN A 128 22.69 4.75 27.98
N GLY A 129 21.61 3.97 28.15
CA GLY A 129 20.63 4.22 29.21
C GLY A 129 19.68 5.37 28.87
N GLU A 130 19.64 6.44 29.67
CA GLU A 130 18.62 7.51 29.57
C GLU A 130 18.71 8.36 28.29
N GLU A 131 19.84 8.34 27.56
CA GLU A 131 20.04 9.10 26.31
C GLU A 131 19.63 8.36 25.03
N GLY A 132 19.13 7.13 25.15
CA GLY A 132 18.64 6.33 24.03
C GLY A 132 19.71 5.49 23.33
N GLU A 133 19.27 4.79 22.29
CA GLU A 133 20.08 3.88 21.48
C GLU A 133 20.96 4.66 20.49
N GLU A 134 22.28 4.63 20.68
CA GLU A 134 23.23 5.26 19.78
C GLU A 134 23.73 4.26 18.73
N ILE A 135 23.57 4.60 17.44
CA ILE A 135 24.12 3.79 16.36
C ILE A 135 25.62 4.05 16.30
N VAL A 136 26.40 3.07 16.74
CA VAL A 136 27.87 3.15 16.76
C VAL A 136 28.46 2.77 15.42
N ASN A 137 27.89 1.76 14.76
CA ASN A 137 28.42 1.27 13.50
C ASN A 137 27.35 0.60 12.63
N LEU A 138 27.63 0.40 11.35
CA LEU A 138 26.81 -0.34 10.39
C LEU A 138 27.72 -1.36 9.71
N VAL A 139 27.38 -2.65 9.78
CA VAL A 139 28.18 -3.71 9.16
C VAL A 139 27.38 -4.31 8.01
N ALA A 140 27.90 -4.22 6.78
CA ALA A 140 27.33 -4.88 5.62
C ALA A 140 27.94 -6.28 5.38
N SER A 141 27.23 -7.14 4.66
CA SER A 141 27.75 -8.44 4.22
C SER A 141 29.07 -8.30 3.46
N ASP A 142 29.17 -7.29 2.61
CA ASP A 142 30.36 -6.99 1.80
C ASP A 142 31.58 -6.62 2.66
N ASP A 143 31.37 -5.98 3.81
CA ASP A 143 32.44 -5.63 4.74
C ASP A 143 32.99 -6.89 5.43
N VAL A 144 32.10 -7.83 5.79
CA VAL A 144 32.49 -9.11 6.40
C VAL A 144 33.34 -9.93 5.42
N GLU A 145 32.89 -10.05 4.17
CA GLU A 145 33.62 -10.78 3.12
C GLU A 145 34.99 -10.16 2.86
N ARG A 146 35.06 -8.82 2.80
CA ARG A 146 36.33 -8.09 2.68
C ARG A 146 37.26 -8.38 3.85
N THR A 147 36.74 -8.42 5.08
CA THR A 147 37.56 -8.59 6.29
C THR A 147 38.10 -10.02 6.41
N GLN A 148 37.35 -11.04 5.96
CA GLN A 148 37.82 -12.42 5.91
C GLN A 148 38.82 -12.70 4.77
N GLY A 149 38.78 -11.91 3.70
CA GLY A 149 39.71 -12.01 2.56
C GLY A 149 41.14 -11.55 2.87
N PHE A 150 41.36 -10.81 3.95
CA PHE A 150 42.71 -10.41 4.36
C PHE A 150 43.38 -11.53 5.19
N PRO A 151 44.61 -11.96 4.86
CA PRO A 151 45.38 -12.82 5.74
C PRO A 151 45.58 -12.09 7.08
N LYS A 152 45.28 -12.77 8.19
CA LYS A 152 45.47 -12.23 9.56
C LYS A 152 46.95 -11.88 9.74
N LEU A 153 47.28 -10.60 9.52
CA LEU A 153 48.64 -10.08 9.66
C LEU A 153 48.99 -10.04 11.15
N GLY A 154 49.93 -10.90 11.54
CA GLY A 154 50.54 -10.89 12.86
C GLY A 154 49.78 -11.71 13.90
N LEU A 155 50.06 -13.01 13.95
CA LEU A 155 50.28 -13.63 15.26
C LEU A 155 51.68 -13.18 15.74
N PRO A 156 51.84 -12.70 16.99
CA PRO A 156 53.17 -12.49 17.58
C PRO A 156 53.93 -13.83 17.74
#